data_AF-A0A1I1WHV4-F1
#
_entry.id   AF-A0A1I1WHV4-F1
#
_cell.length_a   1.000
_cell.length_b   1.000
_cell.length_c   1.000
_cell.angle_alpha   90.00
_cell.angle_beta   90.00
_cell.angle_gamma   90.00
#
_symmetry.space_group_name_H-M   'P 1'
#
loop_
_entity.id
_entity.type
_entity.pdbx_description
1 polymer ?
#
loop_
_entity_poly.entity_id
_entity_poly.type
_entity_poly.pdbx_seq_one_letter_code
_entity_poly.pdbx_strand_id
1 'polypeptide(L)'
;MPRKVIFLDIDGVMNDLGTKSARSGLAGWLDPDHVAVLNEVVRATGAVVVLSSSWRLAMPLDALRLAFAEAGCVAELLDVTPDLDRARRGREIAAWLAVQPEPPVRYAILDDSFDMPELPGKLVKTSREVGLTAREVPRLLALLAD
;
A
#
# COMPACT_ATOMS: atom_id res chain seq x y z
N MET A 1 6.14 -12.60 -16.28
CA MET A 1 7.30 -11.90 -15.67
C MET A 1 6.92 -11.68 -14.21
N PRO A 2 7.86 -11.86 -13.28
CA PRO A 2 7.56 -11.68 -11.86
C PRO A 2 7.18 -10.23 -11.61
N ARG A 3 6.16 -10.01 -10.79
CA ARG A 3 5.59 -8.67 -10.56
C ARG A 3 6.47 -7.85 -9.64
N LYS A 4 6.35 -6.51 -9.73
CA LYS A 4 6.81 -5.57 -8.70
C LYS A 4 5.63 -5.30 -7.77
N VAL A 5 5.84 -5.32 -6.46
CA VAL A 5 4.72 -5.26 -5.49
C VAL A 5 4.91 -4.11 -4.50
N ILE A 6 3.86 -3.33 -4.27
CA ILE A 6 3.74 -2.42 -3.14
C ILE A 6 2.83 -3.08 -2.10
N PHE A 7 3.36 -3.34 -0.91
CA PHE A 7 2.55 -3.68 0.25
C PHE A 7 2.05 -2.38 0.87
N LEU A 8 0.73 -2.17 0.83
CA LEU A 8 0.12 -0.87 1.11
C LEU A 8 -0.74 -0.91 2.38
N ASP A 9 -0.39 -0.08 3.37
CA ASP A 9 -1.35 0.37 4.38
C ASP A 9 -2.20 1.55 3.86
N ILE A 10 -3.31 1.82 4.53
CA ILE A 10 -4.26 2.88 4.17
C ILE A 10 -4.19 4.01 5.20
N ASP A 11 -4.39 3.71 6.48
CA ASP A 11 -4.46 4.75 7.51
C ASP A 11 -3.07 5.34 7.78
N GLY A 12 -2.93 6.67 7.65
CA GLY A 12 -1.63 7.34 7.72
C GLY A 12 -0.75 7.20 6.47
N VAL A 13 -1.28 6.60 5.40
CA VAL A 13 -0.61 6.46 4.10
C VAL A 13 -1.46 7.08 2.99
N MET A 14 -2.64 6.50 2.74
CA MET A 14 -3.61 6.98 1.76
C MET A 14 -4.61 7.97 2.35
N ASN A 15 -4.50 8.22 3.65
CA ASN A 15 -5.10 9.34 4.38
C ASN A 15 -4.13 9.87 5.43
N ASP A 16 -4.45 11.05 5.95
CA ASP A 16 -3.76 11.71 7.04
C ASP A 16 -4.77 12.39 7.99
N LEU A 17 -4.28 13.04 9.04
CA LEU A 17 -5.12 13.76 10.02
C LEU A 17 -5.92 14.94 9.42
N GLY A 18 -5.50 15.44 8.26
CA GLY A 18 -6.15 16.49 7.49
C GLY A 18 -7.15 15.98 6.46
N THR A 19 -7.16 14.68 6.14
CA THR A 19 -8.08 14.09 5.17
C THR A 19 -9.52 14.34 5.59
N LYS A 20 -10.23 15.12 4.77
CA LYS A 20 -11.65 15.38 4.94
C LYS A 20 -12.41 14.49 3.98
N SER A 21 -13.32 13.68 4.52
CA SER A 21 -14.20 12.85 3.71
C SER A 21 -15.17 13.73 2.91
N ALA A 22 -14.76 14.10 1.70
CA ALA A 22 -15.59 14.84 0.75
C ALA A 22 -16.48 13.91 -0.10
N ARG A 23 -16.19 12.60 -0.08
CA ARG A 23 -16.92 11.55 -0.81
C ARG A 23 -17.62 10.63 0.18
N SER A 24 -18.77 10.09 -0.19
CA SER A 24 -19.45 9.08 0.63
C SER A 24 -18.74 7.74 0.56
N GLY A 25 -18.81 6.95 1.64
CA GLY A 25 -18.29 5.59 1.67
C GLY A 25 -16.76 5.49 1.80
N LEU A 26 -16.21 4.34 1.44
CA LEU A 26 -14.78 4.01 1.63
C LEU A 26 -13.85 4.96 0.86
N ALA A 27 -14.22 5.35 -0.37
CA ALA A 27 -13.43 6.25 -1.20
C ALA A 27 -13.23 7.64 -0.59
N GLY A 28 -14.08 8.06 0.36
CA GLY A 28 -13.93 9.32 1.08
C GLY A 28 -12.73 9.37 2.02
N TRP A 29 -12.14 8.23 2.34
CA TRP A 29 -10.95 8.11 3.18
C TRP A 29 -9.67 7.88 2.38
N LEU A 30 -9.73 8.06 1.06
CA LEU A 30 -8.56 8.02 0.19
C LEU A 30 -8.34 9.45 -0.31
N ASP A 31 -7.32 10.11 0.23
CA ASP A 31 -7.02 11.49 -0.13
C ASP A 31 -6.56 11.57 -1.60
N PRO A 32 -7.14 12.46 -2.42
CA PRO A 32 -6.76 12.62 -3.81
C PRO A 32 -5.27 12.88 -4.03
N ASP A 33 -4.60 13.60 -3.12
CA ASP A 33 -3.18 13.95 -3.27
C ASP A 33 -2.30 12.71 -3.02
N HIS A 34 -2.60 11.90 -2.00
CA HIS A 34 -1.90 10.63 -1.77
C HIS A 34 -2.14 9.63 -2.91
N VAL A 35 -3.37 9.58 -3.44
CA VAL A 35 -3.72 8.75 -4.61
C VAL A 35 -2.93 9.19 -5.85
N ALA A 36 -2.76 10.50 -6.06
CA ALA A 36 -1.97 11.01 -7.18
C ALA A 36 -0.49 10.57 -7.08
N VAL A 37 0.10 10.60 -5.88
CA VAL A 37 1.48 10.13 -5.65
C VAL A 37 1.60 8.62 -5.87
N LEU A 38 0.67 7.81 -5.35
CA LEU A 38 0.67 6.37 -5.58
C LEU A 38 0.58 6.06 -7.09
N ASN A 39 -0.28 6.78 -7.80
CA ASN A 39 -0.45 6.64 -9.25
C ASN A 39 0.83 6.99 -10.02
N GLU A 40 1.59 8.00 -9.60
CA GLU A 40 2.88 8.34 -10.19
C GLU A 40 3.85 7.15 -10.08
N VAL A 41 4.00 6.60 -8.87
CA VAL A 41 4.89 5.46 -8.60
C VAL A 41 4.48 4.23 -9.41
N VAL A 42 3.19 3.91 -9.43
CA VAL A 42 2.66 2.76 -10.18
C VAL A 42 2.90 2.92 -11.67
N ARG A 43 2.64 4.10 -12.25
CA ARG A 43 2.89 4.34 -13.69
C ARG A 43 4.37 4.24 -14.05
N ALA A 44 5.24 4.74 -13.17
CA ALA A 44 6.69 4.70 -13.40
C ALA A 44 7.27 3.28 -13.28
N THR A 45 6.68 2.41 -12.47
CA THR A 45 7.28 1.12 -12.11
C THR A 45 6.54 -0.09 -12.68
N GLY A 46 5.26 0.05 -13.01
CA GLY A 46 4.36 -1.07 -13.30
C GLY A 46 4.04 -1.92 -12.08
N ALA A 47 4.26 -1.41 -10.85
CA ALA A 47 4.00 -2.16 -9.64
C ALA A 47 2.49 -2.36 -9.40
N VAL A 48 2.14 -3.54 -8.89
CA VAL A 48 0.80 -3.86 -8.39
C VAL A 48 0.76 -3.70 -6.88
N VAL A 49 -0.44 -3.61 -6.32
CA VAL A 49 -0.66 -3.41 -4.88
C VAL A 49 -1.15 -4.71 -4.23
N VAL A 50 -0.57 -5.03 -3.08
CA VAL A 50 -1.12 -6.00 -2.11
C VAL A 50 -1.47 -5.22 -0.85
N LEU A 51 -2.72 -5.28 -0.40
CA LEU A 51 -3.12 -4.54 0.79
C LEU A 51 -2.63 -5.24 2.06
N SER A 52 -1.84 -4.53 2.86
CA SER A 52 -1.43 -4.94 4.20
C SER A 52 -2.24 -4.24 5.31
N SER A 53 -3.09 -3.28 4.95
CA SER A 53 -3.96 -2.57 5.88
C SER A 53 -4.95 -3.46 6.62
N SER A 54 -5.35 -3.06 7.82
CA SER A 54 -6.42 -3.70 8.61
C SER A 54 -7.79 -3.63 7.91
N TRP A 55 -7.97 -2.72 6.96
CA TRP A 55 -9.19 -2.59 6.15
C TRP A 55 -9.59 -3.91 5.47
N ARG A 56 -8.61 -4.74 5.07
CA ARG A 56 -8.83 -6.06 4.48
C ARG A 56 -9.58 -7.03 5.40
N LEU A 57 -9.60 -6.78 6.71
CA LEU A 57 -10.28 -7.60 7.72
C LEU A 57 -11.76 -7.23 7.85
N ALA A 58 -12.14 -6.02 7.44
CA ALA A 58 -13.50 -5.50 7.55
C ALA A 58 -14.23 -5.46 6.20
N MET A 59 -13.49 -5.42 5.09
CA MET A 59 -14.02 -5.19 3.75
C MET A 59 -13.54 -6.27 2.77
N PRO A 60 -14.42 -6.81 1.91
CA PRO A 60 -13.98 -7.71 0.85
C PRO A 60 -13.10 -6.95 -0.16
N LEU A 61 -12.13 -7.66 -0.76
CA LEU A 61 -11.18 -7.07 -1.70
C LEU A 61 -11.86 -6.34 -2.87
N ASP A 62 -13.00 -6.84 -3.36
CA ASP A 62 -13.72 -6.19 -4.45
C ASP A 62 -14.34 -4.84 -4.05
N ALA A 63 -14.77 -4.69 -2.78
CA ALA A 63 -15.22 -3.38 -2.27
C ALA A 63 -14.05 -2.40 -2.14
N LEU A 64 -12.87 -2.89 -1.75
CA LEU A 64 -11.65 -2.08 -1.68
C LEU A 64 -11.19 -1.66 -3.07
N ARG A 65 -11.22 -2.57 -4.06
CA ARG A 65 -10.97 -2.26 -5.48
C ARG A 65 -11.88 -1.15 -5.98
N LEU A 66 -13.19 -1.26 -5.70
CA LEU A 66 -14.15 -0.25 -6.10
C LEU A 66 -13.83 1.10 -5.43
N ALA A 67 -13.55 1.12 -4.13
CA ALA A 67 -13.20 2.34 -3.41
C ALA A 67 -11.94 3.03 -3.96
N PHE A 68 -10.90 2.27 -4.27
CA PHE A 68 -9.67 2.79 -4.89
C PHE A 68 -9.93 3.31 -6.31
N ALA A 69 -10.73 2.59 -7.11
CA ALA A 69 -11.10 3.03 -8.46
C ALA A 69 -11.93 4.32 -8.41
N GLU A 70 -12.93 4.39 -7.52
CA GLU A 70 -13.72 5.60 -7.27
C GLU A 70 -12.84 6.76 -6.81
N ALA A 71 -11.82 6.49 -5.99
CA ALA A 71 -10.79 7.46 -5.57
C ALA A 71 -9.94 8.02 -6.73
N GLY A 72 -9.95 7.37 -7.90
CA GLY A 72 -9.11 7.71 -9.04
C GLY A 72 -7.74 7.00 -9.02
N CYS A 73 -7.59 5.96 -8.21
CA CYS A 73 -6.39 5.12 -8.20
C CYS A 73 -6.34 4.25 -9.47
N VAL A 74 -5.18 4.22 -10.12
CA VAL A 74 -4.93 3.36 -11.29
C VAL A 74 -4.17 2.07 -10.93
N ALA A 75 -3.83 1.89 -9.66
CA ALA A 75 -3.13 0.71 -9.19
C ALA A 75 -4.02 -0.54 -9.27
N GLU A 76 -3.46 -1.64 -9.77
CA GLU A 76 -4.09 -2.95 -9.66
C GLU A 76 -3.95 -3.45 -8.21
N LEU A 77 -5.06 -3.56 -7.49
CA LEU A 77 -5.11 -4.27 -6.20
C LEU A 77 -5.17 -5.77 -6.47
N LEU A 78 -4.01 -6.41 -6.47
CA LEU A 78 -3.83 -7.82 -6.79
C LEU A 78 -4.41 -8.72 -5.70
N ASP A 79 -4.03 -8.46 -4.44
CA ASP A 79 -4.32 -9.36 -3.32
C ASP A 79 -4.29 -8.62 -1.96
N VAL A 80 -4.45 -9.36 -0.87
CA VAL A 80 -4.33 -8.89 0.51
C VAL A 80 -3.42 -9.83 1.33
N THR A 81 -2.74 -9.31 2.35
CA THR A 81 -1.95 -10.16 3.25
C THR A 81 -2.86 -11.02 4.15
N PRO A 82 -2.40 -12.20 4.62
CA PRO A 82 -3.17 -12.99 5.59
C PRO A 82 -3.34 -12.27 6.93
N ASP A 83 -4.31 -12.70 7.74
CA ASP A 83 -4.42 -12.33 9.16
C ASP A 83 -3.70 -13.39 10.00
N LEU A 84 -2.56 -13.04 10.58
CA LEU A 84 -1.79 -13.98 11.42
C LEU A 84 -1.84 -13.65 12.90
N ASP A 85 -1.69 -12.37 13.24
CA ASP A 85 -1.62 -11.90 14.63
C ASP A 85 -2.09 -10.44 14.79
N ARG A 86 -2.65 -9.83 13.72
CA ARG A 86 -3.13 -8.43 13.61
C ARG A 86 -2.12 -7.31 13.91
N ALA A 87 -1.10 -7.56 14.72
CA ALA A 87 -0.16 -6.59 15.26
C ALA A 87 1.20 -6.61 14.52
N ARG A 88 1.50 -7.68 13.78
CA ARG A 88 2.81 -7.87 13.13
C ARG A 88 2.70 -7.86 11.62
N ARG A 89 2.46 -6.67 11.07
CA ARG A 89 2.38 -6.38 9.62
C ARG A 89 3.52 -7.03 8.82
N GLY A 90 4.75 -6.92 9.31
CA GLY A 90 5.94 -7.50 8.69
C GLY A 90 5.86 -9.03 8.54
N ARG A 91 5.28 -9.74 9.51
CA ARG A 91 5.08 -11.20 9.43
C ARG A 91 4.03 -11.60 8.43
N GLU A 92 2.95 -10.83 8.34
CA GLU A 92 1.87 -11.09 7.37
C GLU A 92 2.37 -10.89 5.94
N ILE A 93 3.17 -9.84 5.70
CA ILE A 93 3.85 -9.62 4.43
C ILE A 93 4.84 -10.75 4.14
N ALA A 94 5.66 -11.15 5.11
CA ALA A 94 6.61 -12.25 4.94
C ALA A 94 5.91 -13.59 4.63
N ALA A 95 4.78 -13.86 5.27
CA ALA A 95 3.98 -15.05 5.00
C ALA A 95 3.33 -15.01 3.62
N TRP A 96 2.82 -13.85 3.19
CA TRP A 96 2.33 -13.68 1.82
C TRP A 96 3.44 -13.95 0.81
N LEU A 97 4.64 -13.39 1.00
CA LEU A 97 5.79 -13.62 0.12
C LEU A 97 6.19 -15.10 0.05
N ALA A 98 6.16 -15.82 1.17
CA ALA A 98 6.60 -17.21 1.27
C ALA A 98 5.71 -18.21 0.49
N VAL A 99 4.46 -17.85 0.22
CA VAL A 99 3.51 -18.75 -0.47
C VAL A 99 3.33 -18.41 -1.95
N GLN A 100 4.05 -17.41 -2.48
CA GLN A 100 3.93 -17.04 -3.89
C GLN A 100 4.62 -18.07 -4.79
N PRO A 101 3.90 -18.66 -5.78
CA PRO A 101 4.51 -19.55 -6.76
C PRO A 101 5.61 -18.86 -7.58
N GLU A 102 5.44 -17.57 -7.86
CA GLU A 102 6.43 -16.71 -8.50
C GLU A 102 6.66 -15.48 -7.59
N PRO A 103 7.74 -15.44 -6.79
CA PRO A 103 8.02 -14.32 -5.90
C PRO A 103 8.18 -12.98 -6.66
N PRO A 104 7.82 -11.83 -6.05
CA PRO A 104 8.02 -10.53 -6.67
C PRO A 104 9.50 -10.27 -6.99
N VAL A 105 9.82 -9.73 -8.18
CA VAL A 105 11.20 -9.33 -8.51
C VAL A 105 11.72 -8.23 -7.59
N ARG A 106 10.82 -7.33 -7.20
CA ARG A 106 11.07 -6.19 -6.33
C ARG A 106 9.81 -5.88 -5.54
N TYR A 107 9.98 -5.37 -4.34
CA TYR A 107 8.86 -4.90 -3.55
C TYR A 107 9.27 -3.79 -2.59
N ALA A 108 8.29 -2.99 -2.23
CA ALA A 108 8.37 -1.96 -1.21
C ALA A 108 7.19 -2.11 -0.25
N ILE A 109 7.36 -1.64 0.97
CA ILE A 109 6.29 -1.59 1.98
C ILE A 109 6.03 -0.12 2.27
N LEU A 110 4.79 0.32 2.17
CA LEU A 110 4.39 1.69 2.42
C LEU A 110 3.39 1.71 3.58
N ASP A 111 3.84 2.21 4.72
CA ASP A 111 3.17 2.08 6.02
C ASP A 111 3.60 3.20 6.97
N ASP A 112 2.72 3.63 7.88
CA ASP A 112 2.98 4.69 8.87
C ASP A 112 3.52 4.14 10.20
N SER A 113 3.49 2.82 10.39
CA SER A 113 3.75 2.15 11.66
C SER A 113 5.25 1.98 11.99
N PHE A 114 5.54 1.20 13.03
CA PHE A 114 6.88 0.91 13.53
C PHE A 114 7.69 -0.01 12.60
N ASP A 115 8.98 -0.19 12.91
CA ASP A 115 9.91 -0.99 12.14
C ASP A 115 9.39 -2.40 11.82
N MET A 116 9.77 -2.90 10.64
CA MET A 116 9.47 -4.26 10.16
C MET A 116 10.75 -5.09 10.14
N PRO A 117 11.20 -5.63 11.30
CA PRO A 117 12.47 -6.33 11.39
C PRO A 117 12.53 -7.59 10.52
N GLU A 118 11.39 -8.19 10.19
CA GLU A 118 11.30 -9.31 9.26
C GLU A 118 11.69 -8.95 7.82
N LEU A 119 11.61 -7.66 7.45
CA LEU A 119 11.77 -7.17 6.07
C LEU A 119 12.68 -5.92 6.04
N PRO A 120 13.95 -6.05 6.45
CA PRO A 120 14.84 -4.91 6.64
C PRO A 120 15.09 -4.14 5.33
N GLY A 121 15.02 -2.81 5.42
CA GLY A 121 15.26 -1.91 4.29
C GLY A 121 14.15 -1.87 3.24
N LYS A 122 13.00 -2.52 3.46
CA LYS A 122 11.88 -2.52 2.52
C LYS A 122 10.79 -1.51 2.86
N LEU A 123 10.74 -1.07 4.12
CA LEU A 123 9.82 -0.05 4.58
C LEU A 123 10.19 1.33 4.03
N VAL A 124 9.21 1.96 3.40
CA VAL A 124 9.13 3.39 3.12
C VAL A 124 8.09 3.93 4.09
N LYS A 125 8.58 4.60 5.13
CA LYS A 125 7.73 5.02 6.25
C LYS A 125 7.10 6.37 5.96
N THR A 126 5.76 6.44 6.03
CA THR A 126 5.01 7.71 6.03
C THR A 126 4.75 8.18 7.46
N SER A 127 3.93 9.21 7.63
CA SER A 127 3.43 9.61 8.96
C SER A 127 1.95 9.96 8.89
N ARG A 128 1.23 9.75 9.99
CA ARG A 128 -0.20 10.06 10.09
C ARG A 128 -0.53 11.52 9.86
N GLU A 129 0.42 12.41 10.09
CA GLU A 129 0.25 13.85 9.97
C GLU A 129 0.16 14.31 8.51
N VAL A 130 0.80 13.60 7.58
CA VAL A 130 0.94 14.06 6.17
C VAL A 130 0.74 12.96 5.11
N GLY A 131 0.55 11.70 5.51
CA GLY A 131 0.32 10.59 4.58
C GLY A 131 1.48 10.36 3.60
N LEU A 132 1.15 9.80 2.43
CA LEU A 132 2.07 9.62 1.31
C LEU A 132 2.26 10.94 0.54
N THR A 133 3.52 11.35 0.38
CA THR A 133 3.85 12.57 -0.36
C THR A 133 4.94 12.32 -1.40
N ALA A 134 5.25 13.35 -2.19
CA ALA A 134 6.38 13.31 -3.13
C ALA A 134 7.74 13.02 -2.46
N ARG A 135 7.86 13.17 -1.13
CA ARG A 135 9.09 12.87 -0.37
C ARG A 135 9.45 11.38 -0.42
N GLU A 136 8.45 10.50 -0.48
CA GLU A 136 8.65 9.06 -0.47
C GLU A 136 8.94 8.49 -1.86
N VAL A 137 8.60 9.22 -2.93
CA VAL A 137 8.73 8.78 -4.33
C VAL A 137 10.15 8.33 -4.68
N PRO A 138 11.23 9.08 -4.40
CA PRO A 138 12.58 8.65 -4.73
C PRO A 138 12.95 7.30 -4.08
N ARG A 139 12.49 7.06 -2.85
CA ARG A 139 12.75 5.81 -2.15
C ARG A 139 11.93 4.65 -2.75
N LEU A 140 10.68 4.89 -3.09
CA LEU A 140 9.82 3.91 -3.77
C LEU A 140 10.40 3.52 -5.13
N LEU A 141 10.85 4.50 -5.92
CA LEU A 141 11.50 4.24 -7.21
C LEU A 141 12.81 3.46 -7.03
N ALA A 142 13.65 3.81 -6.04
CA ALA A 142 14.88 3.06 -5.77
C ALA A 142 14.63 1.58 -5.40
N LEU A 143 13.46 1.26 -4.84
CA LEU A 143 13.07 -0.10 -4.49
C LEU A 143 12.38 -0.87 -5.63
N LEU A 144 11.78 -0.17 -6.61
CA LEU A 144 10.84 -0.75 -7.58
C LEU A 144 11.24 -0.58 -9.05
N ALA A 145 12.01 0.46 -9.39
CA ALA A 145 12.49 0.70 -10.75
C ALA A 145 13.50 -0.38 -11.19
N ASP A 146 13.71 -0.50 -12.50
CA ASP A 146 14.60 -1.50 -13.09
C ASP A 146 16.10 -1.17 -12.99
#